data_AF-A0A958GLS8-F1
#
_entry.id   AF-A0A958GLS8-F1
#
_cell.length_a   1.000
_cell.length_b   1.000
_cell.length_c   1.000
_cell.angle_alpha   90.00
_cell.angle_beta   90.00
_cell.angle_gamma   90.00
#
_symmetry.space_group_name_H-M   'P 1'
#
loop_
_entity.id
_entity.type
_entity.pdbx_description
1 polymer ?
#
loop_
_entity_poly.entity_id
_entity_poly.type
_entity_poly.pdbx_seq_one_letter_code
_entity_poly.pdbx_strand_id
1 'polypeptide(L)'
;MTHPRSSGFSVVELLVALGLLSVLSAVAVPSFNVIRGSYERQTAEHQFALDLLRARAVASQYNARAIVQLAADGRSYTIGMDYSPYNVVPAADEVDFTRNITGGVSIGPIGALVFDA
;
A
#
# COMPACT_ATOMS: atom_id res chain seq x y z
N MET A 1 4.46 -36.53 51.57
CA MET A 1 4.68 -35.44 50.59
C MET A 1 5.43 -36.02 49.39
N THR A 2 4.71 -36.45 48.35
CA THR A 2 5.30 -37.02 47.13
C THR A 2 5.56 -35.90 46.13
N HIS A 3 6.84 -35.64 45.84
CA HIS A 3 7.24 -34.64 44.85
C HIS A 3 6.92 -35.17 43.44
N PRO A 4 6.18 -34.42 42.59
CA PRO A 4 5.97 -34.81 41.21
C PRO A 4 7.34 -34.84 40.50
N ARG A 5 7.66 -35.97 39.87
CA ARG A 5 8.88 -36.09 39.07
C ARG A 5 8.73 -35.18 37.84
N SER A 6 9.59 -34.18 37.71
CA SER A 6 9.70 -33.41 36.46
C SER A 6 10.23 -34.33 35.37
N SER A 7 9.41 -34.61 34.35
CA SER A 7 9.86 -35.29 33.15
C SER A 7 10.51 -34.27 32.21
N GLY A 8 11.82 -34.40 32.00
CA GLY A 8 12.53 -33.65 30.97
C GLY A 8 12.26 -34.21 29.57
N PHE A 9 12.58 -33.42 28.54
CA PHE A 9 12.43 -33.79 27.13
C PHE A 9 13.59 -34.66 26.66
N SER A 10 13.33 -35.69 25.84
CA SER A 10 14.39 -36.48 25.22
C SER A 10 15.08 -35.71 24.08
N VAL A 11 16.39 -35.93 23.90
CA VAL A 11 17.13 -35.40 22.74
C VAL A 11 16.49 -35.84 21.42
N VAL A 12 16.00 -37.09 21.37
CA VAL A 12 15.30 -37.62 20.19
C VAL A 12 14.00 -36.86 19.93
N GLU A 13 13.25 -36.55 21.00
CA GLU A 13 11.99 -35.84 20.90
C GLU A 13 12.19 -34.40 20.42
N LEU A 14 13.27 -33.74 20.87
CA LEU A 14 13.68 -32.43 20.35
C LEU A 14 14.04 -32.50 18.86
N LEU A 15 14.79 -33.52 18.43
CA LEU A 15 15.16 -33.69 17.02
C LEU A 15 13.94 -33.95 16.13
N VAL A 16 12.97 -34.75 16.60
CA VAL A 16 11.71 -34.98 15.89
C VAL A 16 10.90 -33.68 15.81
N ALA A 17 10.78 -32.93 16.91
CA ALA A 17 10.07 -31.65 16.93
C ALA A 17 10.70 -30.62 15.98
N LEU A 18 12.03 -30.49 15.97
CA LEU A 18 12.76 -29.63 15.04
C LEU A 18 12.60 -30.10 13.58
N GLY A 19 12.62 -31.41 13.35
CA GLY A 19 12.34 -32.00 12.04
C GLY A 19 10.95 -31.60 11.54
N LEU A 20 9.91 -31.76 12.36
CA LEU A 20 8.54 -31.36 12.03
C LEU A 20 8.43 -29.85 11.80
N LEU A 21 9.04 -29.03 12.67
CA LEU A 21 9.05 -27.57 12.51
C LEU A 21 9.71 -27.14 11.19
N SER A 22 10.77 -27.81 10.76
CA SER A 22 11.43 -27.47 9.49
C SER A 22 10.53 -27.76 8.28
N VAL A 23 9.83 -28.90 8.27
CA VAL A 23 8.87 -29.27 7.23
C VAL A 23 7.70 -28.28 7.19
N LEU A 24 7.13 -27.93 8.34
CA LEU A 24 6.03 -26.96 8.42
C LEU A 24 6.47 -25.57 7.96
N SER A 25 7.66 -25.14 8.36
CA SER A 25 8.21 -23.83 7.97
C SER A 25 8.44 -23.72 6.47
N ALA A 26 8.89 -24.81 5.82
CA ALA A 26 9.11 -24.85 4.38
C ALA A 26 7.83 -24.55 3.57
N VAL A 27 6.65 -24.93 4.06
CA VAL A 27 5.36 -24.65 3.41
C VAL A 27 4.76 -23.32 3.88
N ALA A 28 4.94 -22.96 5.15
CA ALA A 28 4.37 -21.75 5.72
C ALA A 28 4.99 -20.46 5.15
N VAL A 29 6.31 -20.40 5.03
CA VAL A 29 7.04 -19.21 4.57
C VAL A 29 6.60 -18.71 3.17
N PRO A 30 6.56 -19.55 2.11
CA PRO A 30 6.11 -19.08 0.80
C PRO A 30 4.64 -18.63 0.81
N SER A 31 3.78 -19.28 1.60
CA SER A 31 2.37 -18.89 1.75
C SER A 31 2.22 -17.47 2.31
N PHE A 32 2.97 -17.15 3.37
CA PHE A 32 2.96 -15.81 3.95
C PHE A 32 3.43 -14.73 2.97
N ASN A 33 4.42 -15.02 2.11
CA ASN A 33 4.91 -14.07 1.12
C ASN A 33 3.85 -13.74 0.06
N VAL A 34 3.08 -14.74 -0.39
CA VAL A 34 1.98 -14.54 -1.35
C VAL A 34 0.89 -13.66 -0.75
N ILE A 35 0.47 -13.98 0.48
CA ILE A 35 -0.58 -13.25 1.20
C ILE A 35 -0.17 -11.79 1.44
N ARG A 36 1.08 -11.57 1.84
CA ARG A 36 1.61 -10.21 2.05
C ARG A 36 1.56 -9.41 0.75
N GLY A 37 2.02 -9.98 -0.36
CA GLY A 37 1.97 -9.31 -1.66
C GLY A 37 0.55 -8.90 -2.06
N SER A 38 -0.45 -9.76 -1.85
CA SER A 38 -1.85 -9.41 -2.15
C SER A 38 -2.39 -8.27 -1.29
N TYR A 39 -2.09 -8.26 0.02
CA TYR A 39 -2.55 -7.21 0.92
C TYR A 39 -1.93 -5.85 0.62
N GLU A 40 -0.65 -5.83 0.26
CA GLU A 40 0.04 -4.59 -0.09
C GLU A 40 -0.57 -3.96 -1.36
N ARG A 41 -0.93 -4.76 -2.37
CA ARG A 41 -1.62 -4.26 -3.58
C ARG A 41 -3.01 -3.72 -3.27
N GLN A 42 -3.81 -4.49 -2.54
CA GLN A 42 -5.16 -4.09 -2.16
C GLN A 42 -5.16 -2.78 -1.35
N THR A 43 -4.21 -2.62 -0.44
CA THR A 43 -4.05 -1.40 0.36
C THR A 43 -3.70 -0.21 -0.54
N ALA A 44 -2.77 -0.39 -1.50
CA ALA A 44 -2.39 0.67 -2.44
C ALA A 44 -3.57 1.11 -3.32
N GLU A 45 -4.38 0.16 -3.80
CA GLU A 45 -5.59 0.43 -4.60
C GLU A 45 -6.63 1.23 -3.79
N HIS A 46 -6.96 0.77 -2.58
CA HIS A 46 -7.91 1.46 -1.72
C HIS A 46 -7.43 2.87 -1.34
N GLN A 47 -6.14 3.01 -1.03
CA GLN A 47 -5.57 4.31 -0.70
C GLN A 47 -5.65 5.28 -1.88
N PHE A 48 -5.29 4.83 -3.09
CA PHE A 48 -5.39 5.67 -4.28
C PHE A 48 -6.84 6.07 -4.57
N ALA A 49 -7.79 5.14 -4.47
CA ALA A 49 -9.20 5.44 -4.67
C ALA A 49 -9.73 6.48 -3.66
N LEU A 50 -9.34 6.37 -2.38
CA LEU A 50 -9.71 7.34 -1.35
C LEU A 50 -9.11 8.72 -1.61
N ASP A 51 -7.85 8.77 -2.05
CA ASP A 51 -7.18 10.03 -2.37
C ASP A 51 -7.81 10.72 -3.60
N LEU A 52 -8.27 9.95 -4.61
CA LEU A 52 -9.05 10.49 -5.73
C LEU A 52 -10.41 11.04 -5.29
N LEU A 53 -11.14 10.32 -4.43
CA LEU A 53 -12.41 10.78 -3.88
C LEU A 53 -12.24 12.07 -3.07
N ARG A 54 -11.16 12.15 -2.28
CA ARG A 54 -10.78 13.36 -1.55
C ARG A 54 -10.48 14.50 -2.51
N ALA A 55 -9.66 14.28 -3.54
CA ALA A 55 -9.31 15.32 -4.51
C ALA A 55 -10.57 15.92 -5.16
N ARG A 56 -11.51 15.07 -5.56
CA ARG A 56 -12.82 15.51 -6.09
C ARG A 56 -13.63 16.31 -5.07
N ALA A 57 -13.69 15.86 -3.81
CA ALA A 57 -14.43 16.57 -2.77
C ALA A 57 -13.84 17.96 -2.52
N VAL A 58 -12.51 18.07 -2.50
CA VAL A 58 -11.80 19.34 -2.30
C VAL A 58 -11.98 20.28 -3.50
N ALA A 59 -11.91 19.77 -4.73
CA ALA A 59 -12.20 20.54 -5.95
C ALA A 59 -13.57 21.24 -5.86
N SER A 60 -14.60 20.47 -5.51
CA SER A 60 -15.97 20.98 -5.35
C SER A 60 -16.11 21.95 -4.17
N GLN A 61 -15.41 21.70 -3.05
CA GLN A 61 -15.44 22.56 -1.87
C GLN A 61 -14.88 23.97 -2.14
N TYR A 62 -13.77 24.06 -2.87
CA TYR A 62 -13.08 25.33 -3.12
C TYR A 62 -13.42 25.95 -4.48
N ASN A 63 -14.32 25.32 -5.24
CA ASN A 63 -14.65 25.72 -6.61
C ASN A 63 -13.37 25.87 -7.49
N ALA A 64 -12.45 24.93 -7.32
CA ALA A 64 -11.13 24.90 -7.95
C ALA A 64 -10.93 23.55 -8.65
N ARG A 65 -9.92 23.47 -9.52
CA ARG A 65 -9.58 22.21 -10.19
C ARG A 65 -8.62 21.42 -9.34
N ALA A 66 -8.94 20.17 -9.02
CA ALA A 66 -7.96 19.27 -8.44
C ALA A 66 -7.20 18.54 -9.55
N ILE A 67 -5.88 18.63 -9.53
CA ILE A 67 -4.98 17.99 -10.49
C ILE A 67 -4.28 16.84 -9.78
N VAL A 68 -4.48 15.62 -10.28
CA VAL A 68 -3.77 14.42 -9.82
C VAL A 68 -2.77 14.02 -10.88
N GLN A 69 -1.49 14.25 -10.62
CA GLN A 69 -0.41 14.04 -11.56
C GLN A 69 0.33 12.75 -11.20
N LEU A 70 0.36 11.79 -12.12
CA LEU A 70 1.10 10.55 -11.93
C LEU A 70 2.54 10.72 -12.37
N ALA A 71 3.48 10.25 -11.54
CA ALA A 71 4.90 10.28 -11.89
C ALA A 71 5.20 9.33 -13.06
N ALA A 72 6.25 9.65 -13.82
CA ALA A 72 6.65 8.89 -15.01
C ALA A 72 7.06 7.45 -14.70
N ASP A 73 7.50 7.17 -13.47
CA ASP A 73 7.81 5.82 -12.99
C ASP A 73 6.55 5.01 -12.62
N GLY A 74 5.39 5.65 -12.56
CA GLY A 74 4.12 5.07 -12.12
C GLY A 74 4.11 4.66 -10.65
N ARG A 75 5.10 5.08 -9.85
CA ARG A 75 5.29 4.69 -8.44
C ARG A 75 4.95 5.79 -7.46
N SER A 76 4.61 6.98 -7.95
CA SER A 76 4.14 8.07 -7.11
C SER A 76 3.11 8.91 -7.86
N TYR A 77 2.35 9.67 -7.09
CA TYR A 77 1.44 10.66 -7.62
C TYR A 77 1.40 11.88 -6.70
N THR A 78 1.07 13.02 -7.29
CA THR A 78 0.94 14.29 -6.62
C THR A 78 -0.47 14.81 -6.81
N ILE A 79 -1.09 15.30 -5.74
CA ILE A 79 -2.40 15.95 -5.79
C ILE A 79 -2.22 17.40 -5.40
N GLY A 80 -2.78 18.29 -6.20
CA GLY A 80 -2.79 19.73 -5.93
C GLY A 80 -4.02 20.41 -6.52
N MET A 81 -4.12 21.70 -6.25
CA MET A 81 -5.21 22.56 -6.71
C MET A 81 -4.71 23.57 -7.73
N ASP A 82 -5.53 23.83 -8.73
CA ASP A 82 -5.37 24.85 -9.77
C ASP A 82 -6.55 25.81 -9.64
N TYR A 83 -6.26 27.08 -9.34
CA TYR A 83 -7.26 28.10 -9.04
C TYR A 83 -7.52 28.99 -10.25
N SER A 84 -8.66 29.67 -10.29
CA SER A 84 -8.94 30.60 -11.38
C SER A 84 -7.99 31.81 -11.34
N PRO A 85 -7.38 32.22 -12.46
CA PRO A 85 -7.52 31.65 -13.80
C PRO A 85 -6.68 30.37 -13.98
N TYR A 86 -7.32 29.31 -14.44
CA TYR A 86 -6.70 27.99 -14.55
C TYR A 86 -5.56 27.93 -15.55
N ASN A 87 -4.59 27.07 -15.26
CA ASN A 87 -3.44 26.83 -16.12
C ASN A 87 -3.82 26.13 -17.43
N VAL A 88 -3.23 26.56 -18.55
CA VAL A 88 -3.50 25.99 -19.89
C VAL A 88 -2.99 24.55 -20.00
N VAL A 89 -1.82 24.29 -19.42
CA VAL A 89 -1.32 22.93 -19.21
C VAL A 89 -1.72 22.53 -17.80
N PRO A 90 -2.44 21.42 -17.60
CA PRO A 90 -2.87 20.99 -16.27
C PRO A 90 -1.68 20.87 -15.31
N ALA A 91 -1.60 21.82 -14.39
CA ALA A 91 -0.56 21.94 -13.39
C ALA A 91 -1.19 22.60 -12.17
N ALA A 92 -0.94 22.02 -10.99
CA ALA A 92 -1.40 22.60 -9.74
C ALA A 92 -0.61 23.88 -9.44
N ASP A 93 -1.31 24.93 -9.02
CA ASP A 93 -0.71 26.13 -8.43
C ASP A 93 -0.15 25.83 -7.04
N GLU A 94 -0.87 24.98 -6.31
CA GLU A 94 -0.50 24.54 -4.96
C GLU A 94 -0.58 23.01 -4.86
N VAL A 95 0.51 22.41 -4.39
CA VAL A 95 0.57 20.96 -4.12
C VAL A 95 0.08 20.69 -2.71
N ASP A 96 -0.98 19.89 -2.55
CA ASP A 96 -1.47 19.44 -1.25
C ASP A 96 -0.52 18.36 -0.70
N PHE A 97 -0.28 17.30 -1.48
CA PHE A 97 0.68 16.26 -1.10
C PHE A 97 1.20 15.45 -2.29
N THR A 98 2.32 14.76 -2.05
CA THR A 98 2.86 13.73 -2.94
C THR A 98 2.94 12.41 -2.18
N ARG A 99 2.54 11.31 -2.83
CA ARG A 99 2.54 9.97 -2.22
C ARG A 99 3.23 8.94 -3.09
N ASN A 100 4.00 8.07 -2.44
CA ASN A 100 4.55 6.87 -3.05
C ASN A 100 3.58 5.70 -2.98
N ILE A 101 3.45 4.98 -4.09
CA ILE A 101 2.71 3.74 -4.22
C ILE A 101 3.62 2.63 -3.71
N THR A 102 3.16 1.95 -2.66
CA THR A 102 3.88 0.85 -2.01
C THR A 102 3.31 -0.50 -2.50
N GLY A 103 4.02 -1.61 -2.29
CA GLY A 103 3.49 -2.95 -2.60
C GLY A 103 3.79 -3.46 -4.01
N GLY A 104 4.76 -2.88 -4.70
CA GLY A 104 5.16 -3.32 -6.04
C GLY A 104 4.10 -3.07 -7.12
N VAL A 105 3.13 -2.20 -6.84
CA VAL A 105 2.13 -1.72 -7.80
C VAL A 105 2.67 -0.49 -8.51
N SER A 106 2.42 -0.41 -9.80
CA SER A 106 2.53 0.84 -10.56
C SER A 106 1.20 1.14 -11.25
N ILE A 107 0.90 2.42 -11.42
CA ILE A 107 -0.26 2.90 -12.18
C ILE A 107 0.23 3.31 -13.56
N GLY A 108 -0.51 2.98 -14.63
CA GLY A 108 -0.20 3.42 -15.99
C GLY A 108 -1.42 4.07 -16.68
N PRO A 109 -1.27 4.72 -17.85
CA PRO A 109 -0.10 5.47 -18.32
C PRO A 109 -0.03 6.86 -17.68
N ILE A 110 1.06 7.56 -17.98
CA ILE A 110 1.54 8.80 -17.37
C ILE A 110 0.68 9.98 -17.84
N GLY A 111 0.11 10.75 -16.91
CA GLY A 111 -0.73 11.90 -17.22
C GLY A 111 -1.30 12.58 -15.97
N ALA A 112 -2.10 13.62 -16.19
CA ALA A 112 -2.85 14.29 -15.14
C ALA A 112 -4.33 13.91 -15.23
N LEU A 113 -4.92 13.50 -14.10
CA LEU A 113 -6.37 13.43 -13.93
C LEU A 113 -6.82 14.78 -13.38
N VAL A 114 -7.79 15.40 -14.01
CA VAL A 114 -8.33 16.70 -13.62
C VAL A 114 -9.75 16.52 -13.14
N PHE A 115 -10.05 17.02 -11.95
CA PHE A 115 -11.40 17.12 -11.43
C PHE A 115 -11.80 18.59 -11.42
N ASP A 116 -12.81 18.92 -12.22
CA ASP A 116 -13.51 20.20 -12.14
C ASP A 116 -14.50 20.22 -10.96
N ALA A 117 -14.89 21.43 -10.52
CA ALA A 117 -15.84 21.66 -9.44
C ALA A 117 -17.29 21.25 -9.79
#